data_AF-A0A352CTR9-F1
#
_entry.id   AF-A0A352CTR9-F1
#
_cell.length_a   1.000
_cell.length_b   1.000
_cell.length_c   1.000
_cell.angle_alpha   90.00
_cell.angle_beta   90.00
_cell.angle_gamma   90.00
#
_symmetry.space_group_name_H-M   'P 1'
#
loop_
_entity.id
_entity.type
_entity.pdbx_description
1 polymer ?
#
loop_
_entity_poly.entity_id
_entity_poly.type
_entity_poly.pdbx_seq_one_letter_code
_entity_poly.pdbx_strand_id
1 'polypeptide(L)'
;MEFKEQLNEYMTILDCSAKTLAEVSGLSPTVLSRYRNGERIPSPGSEQLYKLCSGISQLADQSGRSDMSPDSIFTVFTDILNANKPDPHVLGSKLNLLISTLEINKAELSRFLNYDPSYLSRICSGQRTPSNPEKFIQEVCRFVMKRYSRESDKESVAAILGCSAESLQNEADYNSALLKWFDT
;
A
#
# COMPACT_ATOMS: atom_id res chain seq x y z
N MET A 1 -4.88 11.73 5.73
CA MET A 1 -4.55 11.44 7.14
C MET A 1 -3.87 10.10 7.19
N GLU A 2 -2.66 10.04 7.72
CA GLU A 2 -1.88 8.82 7.88
C GLU A 2 -2.20 8.11 9.19
N PHE A 3 -1.88 6.81 9.28
CA PHE A 3 -2.09 6.01 10.50
C PHE A 3 -1.44 6.65 11.75
N LYS A 4 -0.21 7.19 11.60
CA LYS A 4 0.52 7.82 12.71
C LYS A 4 -0.20 9.08 13.22
N GLU A 5 -0.86 9.82 12.35
CA GLU A 5 -1.58 11.05 12.68
C GLU A 5 -2.81 10.70 13.51
N GLN A 6 -3.63 9.76 13.01
CA GLN A 6 -4.81 9.27 13.74
C GLN A 6 -4.47 8.66 15.09
N LEU A 7 -3.38 7.88 15.17
CA LEU A 7 -2.91 7.30 16.43
C LEU A 7 -2.54 8.39 17.45
N ASN A 8 -1.76 9.39 17.03
CA ASN A 8 -1.37 10.48 17.92
C ASN A 8 -2.57 11.37 18.31
N GLU A 9 -3.55 11.52 17.43
CA GLU A 9 -4.81 12.21 17.73
C GLU A 9 -5.59 11.50 18.83
N TYR A 10 -5.81 10.18 18.72
CA TYR A 10 -6.45 9.41 19.79
C TYR A 10 -5.68 9.52 21.11
N MET A 11 -4.36 9.46 21.08
CA MET A 11 -3.56 9.63 22.31
C MET A 11 -3.73 11.02 22.94
N THR A 12 -3.82 12.06 22.11
CA THR A 12 -4.03 13.45 22.55
C THR A 12 -5.42 13.63 23.16
N ILE A 13 -6.44 13.09 22.50
CA ILE A 13 -7.83 13.14 22.96
C ILE A 13 -8.02 12.41 24.30
N LEU A 14 -7.31 11.31 24.49
CA LEU A 14 -7.37 10.49 25.70
C LEU A 14 -6.38 10.93 26.79
N ASP A 15 -5.60 11.99 26.54
CA ASP A 15 -4.53 12.49 27.42
C ASP A 15 -3.62 11.36 27.95
N CYS A 16 -3.24 10.44 27.06
CA CYS A 16 -2.51 9.23 27.44
C CYS A 16 -1.07 9.23 26.91
N SER A 17 -0.15 8.68 27.72
CA SER A 17 1.23 8.49 27.32
C SER A 17 1.42 7.24 26.46
N ALA A 18 2.45 7.23 25.63
CA ALA A 18 2.83 6.02 24.87
C ALA A 18 3.14 4.84 25.80
N LYS A 19 3.68 5.11 26.99
CA LYS A 19 3.96 4.07 27.99
C LYS A 19 2.65 3.44 28.47
N THR A 20 1.68 4.27 28.84
CA THR A 20 0.36 3.83 29.31
C THR A 20 -0.36 3.01 28.23
N LEU A 21 -0.39 3.53 26.99
CA LEU A 21 -1.03 2.81 25.88
C LEU A 21 -0.33 1.48 25.58
N ALA A 22 1.00 1.41 25.66
CA ALA A 22 1.75 0.16 25.49
C ALA A 22 1.37 -0.88 26.57
N GLU A 23 1.29 -0.46 27.84
CA GLU A 23 0.90 -1.32 28.96
C GLU A 23 -0.52 -1.87 28.78
N VAL A 24 -1.49 -1.02 28.45
CA VAL A 24 -2.90 -1.42 28.33
C VAL A 24 -3.15 -2.26 27.06
N SER A 25 -2.49 -1.94 25.94
CA SER A 25 -2.62 -2.71 24.70
C SER A 25 -1.83 -4.03 24.70
N GLY A 26 -0.90 -4.22 25.64
CA GLY A 26 0.04 -5.35 25.62
C GLY A 26 1.04 -5.29 24.46
N LEU A 27 1.26 -4.09 23.89
CA LEU A 27 2.31 -3.84 22.89
C LEU A 27 3.60 -3.39 23.58
N SER A 28 4.76 -3.63 22.95
CA SER A 28 6.00 -3.08 23.50
C SER A 28 6.10 -1.58 23.24
N PRO A 29 6.72 -0.80 24.16
CA PRO A 29 6.94 0.63 23.95
C PRO A 29 7.68 0.95 22.64
N THR A 30 8.59 0.07 22.21
CA THR A 30 9.31 0.19 20.94
C THR A 30 8.40 0.05 19.73
N VAL A 31 7.45 -0.89 19.75
CA VAL A 31 6.47 -1.05 18.65
C VAL A 31 5.59 0.18 18.55
N LEU A 32 5.08 0.66 19.69
CA LEU A 32 4.23 1.84 19.70
C LEU A 32 4.99 3.10 19.29
N SER A 33 6.26 3.25 19.70
CA SER A 33 7.12 4.34 19.23
C SER A 33 7.21 4.35 17.70
N ARG A 34 7.50 3.19 17.10
CA ARG A 34 7.60 3.00 15.64
C ARG A 34 6.29 3.30 14.90
N TYR A 35 5.16 3.09 15.54
CA TYR A 35 3.85 3.42 14.99
C TYR A 35 3.59 4.93 15.04
N ARG A 36 3.94 5.59 16.16
CA ARG A 36 3.72 7.03 16.36
C ARG A 36 4.60 7.92 15.49
N ASN A 37 5.83 7.49 15.20
CA ASN A 37 6.77 8.23 14.35
C ASN A 37 6.64 7.83 12.86
N GLY A 38 5.79 6.85 12.53
CA GLY A 38 5.58 6.39 11.16
C GLY A 38 6.69 5.49 10.60
N GLU A 39 7.64 5.05 11.42
CA GLU A 39 8.68 4.08 11.00
C GLU A 39 8.10 2.70 10.68
N ARG A 40 6.91 2.40 11.19
CA ARG A 40 6.18 1.15 10.93
C ARG A 40 4.68 1.40 10.94
N ILE A 41 3.95 0.61 10.16
CA ILE A 41 2.50 0.48 10.24
C ILE A 41 2.11 -0.97 10.60
N PRO A 42 1.01 -1.20 11.34
CA PRO A 42 0.48 -2.54 11.54
C PRO A 42 -0.10 -3.10 10.23
N SER A 43 -0.09 -4.42 10.09
CA SER A 43 -0.81 -5.06 8.99
C SER A 43 -2.32 -5.03 9.27
N PRO A 44 -3.18 -4.75 8.27
CA PRO A 44 -4.63 -4.86 8.41
C PRO A 44 -5.00 -6.27 8.91
N GLY A 45 -5.81 -6.35 9.96
CA GLY A 45 -6.20 -7.62 10.58
C GLY A 45 -5.12 -8.34 11.39
N SER A 46 -3.98 -7.72 11.67
CA SER A 46 -2.97 -8.30 12.55
C SER A 46 -3.39 -8.28 14.02
N GLU A 47 -2.89 -9.23 14.81
CA GLU A 47 -3.09 -9.25 16.27
C GLU A 47 -2.59 -7.95 16.92
N GLN A 48 -1.51 -7.35 16.40
CA GLN A 48 -1.01 -6.07 16.91
C GLN A 48 -2.02 -4.92 16.72
N LEU A 49 -2.76 -4.91 15.60
CA LEU A 49 -3.80 -3.91 15.36
C LEU A 49 -4.97 -4.10 16.33
N TYR A 50 -5.44 -5.33 16.52
CA TYR A 50 -6.51 -5.63 17.48
C TYR A 50 -6.13 -5.24 18.91
N LYS A 51 -4.91 -5.58 19.34
CA LYS A 51 -4.36 -5.17 20.64
C LYS A 51 -4.33 -3.66 20.81
N LEU A 52 -3.90 -2.92 19.79
CA LEU A 52 -3.90 -1.47 19.80
C LEU A 52 -5.33 -0.90 19.94
N CYS A 53 -6.29 -1.37 19.12
CA CYS A 53 -7.67 -0.91 19.18
C CYS A 53 -8.31 -1.18 20.55
N SER A 54 -8.10 -2.38 21.10
CA SER A 54 -8.58 -2.75 22.43
C SER A 54 -7.97 -1.85 23.52
N GLY A 55 -6.66 -1.56 23.44
CA GLY A 55 -6.01 -0.70 24.42
C GLY A 55 -6.49 0.75 24.38
N ILE A 56 -6.75 1.29 23.18
CA ILE A 56 -7.32 2.64 23.02
C ILE A 56 -8.75 2.68 23.56
N SER A 57 -9.58 1.69 23.23
CA SER A 57 -10.96 1.61 23.72
C SER A 57 -11.01 1.51 25.24
N GLN A 58 -10.16 0.68 25.84
CA GLN A 58 -10.08 0.56 27.30
C GLN A 58 -9.66 1.89 27.97
N LEU A 59 -8.74 2.65 27.38
CA LEU A 59 -8.38 3.98 27.87
C LEU A 59 -9.53 4.99 27.69
N ALA A 60 -10.28 4.89 26.59
CA ALA A 60 -11.45 5.73 26.37
C ALA A 60 -12.53 5.49 27.43
N ASP A 61 -12.82 4.22 27.75
CA ASP A 61 -13.75 3.85 28.81
C ASP A 61 -13.31 4.41 30.18
N GLN A 62 -12.01 4.32 30.50
CA GLN A 62 -11.45 4.89 31.73
C GLN A 62 -11.58 6.41 31.81
N SER A 63 -11.55 7.09 30.66
CA SER A 63 -11.72 8.55 30.54
C SER A 63 -13.17 8.99 30.35
N GLY A 64 -14.16 8.08 30.47
CA GLY A 64 -15.59 8.38 30.33
C GLY A 64 -16.07 8.55 28.89
N ARG A 65 -15.30 8.05 27.91
CA ARG A 65 -15.55 8.13 26.46
C ARG A 65 -15.98 6.78 25.90
N SER A 66 -17.24 6.42 26.15
CA SER A 66 -17.84 5.14 25.71
C SER A 66 -18.19 5.11 24.21
N ASP A 67 -17.96 6.19 23.48
CA ASP A 67 -18.18 6.31 22.04
C ASP A 67 -17.11 5.58 21.20
N MET A 68 -15.99 5.19 21.82
CA MET A 68 -14.83 4.62 21.15
C MET A 68 -14.71 3.12 21.41
N SER A 69 -15.55 2.32 20.76
CA SER A 69 -15.47 0.85 20.82
C SER A 69 -14.26 0.30 20.04
N PRO A 70 -13.76 -0.91 20.36
CA PRO A 70 -12.66 -1.51 19.61
C PRO A 70 -12.98 -1.64 18.12
N ASP A 71 -14.23 -1.95 17.78
CA ASP A 71 -14.70 -2.13 16.39
C ASP A 71 -14.75 -0.80 15.62
N SER A 72 -15.19 0.29 16.25
CA SER A 72 -15.22 1.60 15.59
C SER A 72 -13.79 2.10 15.32
N ILE A 73 -12.89 1.96 16.30
CA ILE A 73 -11.47 2.30 16.15
C ILE A 73 -10.82 1.42 15.07
N PHE A 74 -11.12 0.11 15.07
CA PHE A 74 -10.59 -0.82 14.08
C PHE A 74 -11.05 -0.46 12.67
N THR A 75 -12.32 -0.08 12.50
CA THR A 75 -12.85 0.37 11.20
C THR A 75 -12.10 1.59 10.71
N VAL A 76 -11.97 2.63 11.55
CA VAL A 76 -11.22 3.86 11.21
C VAL A 76 -9.77 3.56 10.83
N PHE A 77 -9.04 2.78 11.64
CA PHE A 77 -7.66 2.42 11.30
C PHE A 77 -7.57 1.58 10.04
N THR A 78 -8.48 0.63 9.83
CA THR A 78 -8.49 -0.22 8.63
C THR A 78 -8.76 0.61 7.38
N ASP A 79 -9.70 1.57 7.46
CA ASP A 79 -9.98 2.50 6.37
C ASP A 79 -8.76 3.35 6.05
N ILE A 80 -8.06 3.89 7.05
CA ILE A 80 -6.81 4.65 6.84
C ILE A 80 -5.70 3.78 6.26
N LEU A 81 -5.54 2.55 6.75
CA LEU A 81 -4.53 1.59 6.28
C LEU A 81 -4.81 1.08 4.87
N ASN A 82 -6.07 1.11 4.43
CA ASN A 82 -6.52 0.66 3.11
C ASN A 82 -6.70 1.82 2.12
N ALA A 83 -6.92 3.05 2.59
CA ALA A 83 -7.12 4.24 1.74
C ALA A 83 -5.95 4.50 0.79
N ASN A 84 -4.76 4.00 1.11
CA ASN A 84 -3.54 4.12 0.31
C ASN A 84 -3.00 2.78 -0.22
N LYS A 85 -3.76 1.67 -0.09
CA LYS A 85 -3.33 0.39 -0.65
C LYS A 85 -4.04 0.15 -1.98
N PRO A 86 -3.30 -0.02 -3.08
CA PRO A 86 -3.88 -0.54 -4.31
C PRO A 86 -4.58 -1.85 -3.99
N ASP A 87 -5.86 -1.97 -4.33
CA ASP A 87 -6.58 -3.24 -4.24
C ASP A 87 -5.73 -4.31 -4.96
N PRO A 88 -5.33 -5.41 -4.28
CA PRO A 88 -4.50 -6.45 -4.88
C PRO A 88 -5.10 -7.02 -6.17
N HIS A 89 -6.43 -7.07 -6.29
CA HIS A 89 -7.11 -7.46 -7.51
C HIS A 89 -6.98 -6.42 -8.62
N VAL A 90 -7.03 -5.12 -8.30
CA VAL A 90 -6.81 -4.03 -9.26
C VAL A 90 -5.37 -4.04 -9.75
N LEU A 91 -4.38 -4.13 -8.85
CA LEU A 91 -2.96 -4.23 -9.23
C LEU A 91 -2.70 -5.46 -10.11
N GLY A 92 -3.20 -6.62 -9.71
CA GLY A 92 -3.05 -7.86 -10.48
C GLY A 92 -3.69 -7.76 -11.87
N SER A 93 -4.88 -7.17 -11.96
CA SER A 93 -5.62 -7.00 -13.22
C SER A 93 -4.89 -6.04 -14.18
N LYS A 94 -4.42 -4.89 -13.67
CA LYS A 94 -3.61 -3.94 -14.43
C LYS A 94 -2.31 -4.57 -14.92
N LEU A 95 -1.61 -5.27 -14.04
CA LEU A 95 -0.38 -5.95 -14.42
C LEU A 95 -0.63 -7.01 -15.50
N ASN A 96 -1.71 -7.78 -15.41
CA ASN A 96 -2.08 -8.74 -16.46
C ASN A 96 -2.39 -8.05 -17.78
N LEU A 97 -3.15 -6.95 -17.77
CA LEU A 97 -3.46 -6.18 -18.98
C LEU A 97 -2.19 -5.67 -19.64
N LEU A 98 -1.27 -5.12 -18.86
CA LEU A 98 0.01 -4.64 -19.35
C LEU A 98 0.88 -5.79 -19.91
N ILE A 99 0.90 -6.94 -19.22
CA ILE A 99 1.61 -8.14 -19.68
C ILE A 99 1.03 -8.68 -20.99
N SER A 100 -0.30 -8.74 -21.12
CA SER A 100 -0.95 -9.29 -22.31
C SER A 100 -0.80 -8.37 -23.51
N THR A 101 -0.98 -7.07 -23.34
CA THR A 101 -0.97 -6.11 -24.45
C THR A 101 0.44 -5.90 -25.00
N LEU A 102 1.45 -5.89 -24.13
CA LEU A 102 2.86 -5.73 -24.53
C LEU A 102 3.57 -7.08 -24.76
N GLU A 103 2.83 -8.19 -24.68
CA GLU A 103 3.36 -9.55 -24.78
C GLU A 103 4.60 -9.79 -23.90
N ILE A 104 4.57 -9.26 -22.67
CA ILE A 104 5.71 -9.33 -21.75
C ILE A 104 6.02 -10.77 -21.40
N ASN A 105 7.28 -11.16 -21.58
CA ASN A 105 7.77 -12.43 -21.08
C ASN A 105 7.80 -12.43 -19.55
N LYS A 106 6.86 -13.14 -18.92
CA LYS A 106 6.74 -13.22 -17.46
C LYS A 106 8.01 -13.72 -16.77
N ALA A 107 8.76 -14.65 -17.37
CA ALA A 107 10.00 -15.15 -16.77
C ALA A 107 11.10 -14.09 -16.78
N GLU A 108 11.12 -13.23 -17.81
CA GLU A 108 12.02 -12.10 -17.86
C GLU A 108 11.65 -11.00 -16.87
N LEU A 109 10.36 -10.65 -16.79
CA LEU A 109 9.86 -9.68 -15.81
C LEU A 109 10.21 -10.15 -14.38
N SER A 110 9.99 -11.42 -14.06
CA SER A 110 10.34 -12.02 -12.78
C SER A 110 11.83 -11.84 -12.44
N ARG A 111 12.71 -12.12 -13.41
CA ARG A 111 14.17 -11.94 -13.26
C ARG A 111 14.54 -10.48 -13.07
N PHE A 112 13.93 -9.56 -13.82
CA PHE A 112 14.20 -8.13 -13.70
C PHE A 112 13.80 -7.58 -12.32
N LEU A 113 12.64 -7.99 -11.81
CA LEU A 113 12.13 -7.54 -10.52
C LEU A 113 12.79 -8.27 -9.33
N ASN A 114 13.64 -9.28 -9.59
CA ASN A 114 14.23 -10.17 -8.58
C ASN A 114 13.17 -10.87 -7.71
N TYR A 115 12.10 -11.36 -8.34
CA TYR A 115 11.08 -12.20 -7.71
C TYR A 115 11.09 -13.61 -8.30
N ASP A 116 10.63 -14.58 -7.52
CA ASP A 116 10.29 -15.90 -8.03
C ASP A 116 9.07 -15.85 -8.97
N PRO A 117 9.07 -16.62 -10.08
CA PRO A 117 7.95 -16.64 -11.03
C PRO A 117 6.61 -17.01 -10.37
N SER A 118 6.64 -17.90 -9.37
CA SER A 118 5.45 -18.30 -8.61
C SER A 118 4.90 -17.16 -7.75
N TYR A 119 5.77 -16.30 -7.20
CA TYR A 119 5.36 -15.14 -6.42
C TYR A 119 4.74 -14.07 -7.32
N LEU A 120 5.39 -13.76 -8.45
CA LEU A 120 4.84 -12.84 -9.44
C LEU A 120 3.48 -13.32 -9.96
N SER A 121 3.34 -14.62 -10.24
CA SER A 121 2.06 -15.20 -10.67
C SER A 121 0.94 -15.02 -9.65
N ARG A 122 1.24 -15.09 -8.35
CA ARG A 122 0.25 -14.87 -7.28
C ARG A 122 -0.13 -13.40 -7.14
N ILE A 123 0.78 -12.47 -7.46
CA ILE A 123 0.44 -11.04 -7.55
C ILE A 123 -0.49 -10.81 -8.74
N CYS A 124 -0.15 -11.36 -9.91
CA CYS A 124 -1.00 -11.27 -11.10
C CYS A 124 -2.42 -11.81 -10.86
N SER A 125 -2.58 -12.87 -10.06
CA SER A 125 -3.91 -13.43 -9.76
C SER A 125 -4.63 -12.73 -8.60
N GLY A 126 -4.05 -11.70 -7.99
CA GLY A 126 -4.59 -11.03 -6.81
C GLY A 126 -4.50 -11.84 -5.51
N GLN A 127 -3.94 -13.06 -5.55
CA GLN A 127 -3.76 -13.91 -4.37
C GLN A 127 -2.70 -13.39 -3.40
N ARG A 128 -1.82 -12.48 -3.85
CA ARG A 128 -0.82 -11.82 -3.01
C ARG A 128 -0.64 -10.36 -3.36
N THR A 129 -0.41 -9.58 -2.32
CA THR A 129 0.08 -8.21 -2.42
C THR A 129 1.61 -8.21 -2.28
N PRO A 130 2.36 -7.45 -3.09
CA PRO A 130 3.77 -7.22 -2.84
C PRO A 130 4.00 -6.63 -1.45
N SER A 131 5.10 -6.99 -0.78
CA SER A 131 5.43 -6.46 0.55
C SER A 131 5.61 -4.93 0.57
N ASN A 132 6.03 -4.35 -0.57
CA ASN A 132 6.06 -2.91 -0.82
C ASN A 132 5.45 -2.66 -2.22
N PRO A 133 4.14 -2.37 -2.30
CA PRO A 133 3.44 -2.15 -3.57
C PRO A 133 4.00 -0.99 -4.39
N GLU A 134 4.33 0.13 -3.77
CA GLU A 134 4.88 1.32 -4.44
C GLU A 134 6.21 1.00 -5.12
N LYS A 135 7.15 0.39 -4.40
CA LYS A 135 8.43 -0.03 -4.97
C LYS A 135 8.24 -1.05 -6.08
N PHE A 136 7.33 -2.00 -5.90
CA PHE A 136 7.02 -3.00 -6.93
C PHE A 136 6.52 -2.33 -8.22
N ILE A 137 5.56 -1.41 -8.11
CA ILE A 137 5.03 -0.65 -9.25
C ILE A 137 6.13 0.16 -9.92
N GLN A 138 6.97 0.86 -9.17
CA GLN A 138 8.11 1.62 -9.73
C GLN A 138 9.06 0.75 -10.53
N GLU A 139 9.40 -0.45 -10.06
CA GLU A 139 10.27 -1.37 -10.79
C GLU A 139 9.59 -1.95 -12.04
N VAL A 140 8.27 -2.18 -12.01
CA VAL A 140 7.49 -2.55 -13.19
C VAL A 140 7.50 -1.41 -14.22
N CYS A 141 7.24 -0.17 -13.82
CA CYS A 141 7.30 0.99 -14.71
C CYS A 141 8.69 1.13 -15.35
N ARG A 142 9.75 0.98 -14.55
CA ARG A 142 11.13 0.99 -15.04
C ARG A 142 11.39 -0.12 -16.06
N PHE A 143 10.88 -1.34 -15.82
CA PHE A 143 10.99 -2.43 -16.79
C PHE A 143 10.33 -2.05 -18.12
N VAL A 144 9.10 -1.53 -18.06
CA VAL A 144 8.33 -1.14 -19.25
C VAL A 144 9.06 -0.08 -20.04
N MET A 145 9.45 1.04 -19.42
CA MET A 145 10.17 2.11 -20.12
C MET A 145 11.49 1.64 -20.74
N LYS A 146 12.20 0.70 -20.09
CA LYS A 146 13.47 0.18 -20.59
C LYS A 146 13.31 -0.77 -21.78
N ARG A 147 12.23 -1.55 -21.81
CA ARG A 147 12.01 -2.60 -22.83
C ARG A 147 11.06 -2.20 -23.95
N TYR A 148 10.18 -1.25 -23.69
CA TYR A 148 9.08 -0.82 -24.54
C TYR A 148 9.20 0.69 -24.79
N SER A 149 10.26 1.05 -25.53
CA SER A 149 10.67 2.43 -25.79
C SER A 149 10.61 2.83 -27.27
N ARG A 150 10.31 1.89 -28.18
CA ARG A 150 10.12 2.21 -29.60
C ARG A 150 8.78 2.92 -29.79
N GLU A 151 8.63 3.61 -30.91
CA GLU A 151 7.38 4.35 -31.21
C GLU A 151 6.15 3.43 -31.20
N SER A 152 6.24 2.25 -31.82
CA SER A 152 5.17 1.23 -31.79
C SER A 152 4.84 0.72 -30.38
N ASP A 153 5.86 0.66 -29.52
CA ASP A 153 5.67 0.24 -28.13
C ASP A 153 4.95 1.34 -27.35
N LYS A 154 5.36 2.60 -27.54
CA LYS A 154 4.72 3.77 -26.92
C LYS A 154 3.27 3.94 -27.37
N GLU A 155 2.95 3.67 -28.63
CA GLU A 155 1.57 3.62 -29.12
C GLU A 155 0.73 2.57 -28.37
N SER A 156 1.28 1.36 -28.23
CA SER A 156 0.62 0.27 -27.50
C SER A 156 0.42 0.61 -26.03
N VAL A 157 1.41 1.25 -25.41
CA VAL A 157 1.33 1.68 -24.01
C VAL A 157 0.35 2.83 -23.84
N ALA A 158 0.39 3.84 -24.70
CA ALA A 158 -0.54 4.97 -24.69
C ALA A 158 -2.00 4.50 -24.79
N ALA A 159 -2.28 3.48 -25.61
CA ALA A 159 -3.61 2.88 -25.71
C ALA A 159 -4.11 2.26 -24.39
N ILE A 160 -3.22 1.62 -23.62
CA ILE A 160 -3.56 1.06 -22.29
C ILE A 160 -3.78 2.17 -21.27
N LEU A 161 -2.95 3.21 -21.33
CA LEU A 161 -2.98 4.34 -20.39
C LEU A 161 -4.13 5.32 -20.68
N GLY A 162 -4.72 5.27 -21.88
CA GLY A 162 -5.73 6.23 -22.32
C GLY A 162 -5.17 7.62 -22.60
N CYS A 163 -3.90 7.71 -23.03
CA CYS A 163 -3.23 8.96 -23.40
C CYS A 163 -2.74 8.91 -24.85
N SER A 164 -2.09 9.97 -25.34
CA SER A 164 -1.48 9.96 -26.68
C SER A 164 -0.01 9.52 -26.61
N ALA A 165 0.53 8.96 -27.69
CA ALA A 165 1.92 8.48 -27.73
C ALA A 165 2.92 9.64 -27.59
N GLU A 166 2.54 10.84 -28.05
CA GLU A 166 3.34 12.07 -27.93
C GLU A 166 3.62 12.44 -26.46
N SER A 167 2.71 12.11 -25.53
CA SER A 167 2.94 12.35 -24.10
C SER A 167 3.92 11.36 -23.46
N LEU A 168 4.39 10.34 -24.18
CA LEU A 168 5.35 9.34 -23.72
C LEU A 168 6.75 9.55 -24.32
N GLN A 169 7.02 10.72 -24.91
CA GLN A 169 8.27 10.97 -25.61
C GLN A 169 9.47 11.14 -24.69
N ASN A 170 9.28 11.83 -23.56
CA ASN A 170 10.31 11.95 -22.55
C ASN A 170 10.15 10.86 -21.47
N GLU A 171 11.25 10.52 -20.79
CA GLU A 171 11.26 9.45 -19.79
C GLU A 171 10.46 9.82 -18.53
N ALA A 172 10.45 11.10 -18.15
CA ALA A 172 9.78 11.57 -16.94
C ALA A 172 8.24 11.51 -17.04
N ASP A 173 7.68 11.94 -18.16
CA ASP A 173 6.25 11.92 -18.46
C ASP A 173 5.80 10.49 -18.70
N TYR A 174 6.62 9.66 -19.37
CA TYR A 174 6.32 8.24 -19.53
C TYR A 174 6.22 7.53 -18.17
N ASN A 175 7.21 7.74 -17.29
CA ASN A 175 7.16 7.18 -15.94
C ASN A 175 5.94 7.69 -15.16
N SER A 176 5.67 8.99 -15.24
CA SER A 176 4.57 9.63 -14.52
C SER A 176 3.21 9.11 -15.00
N ALA A 177 3.04 8.89 -16.31
CA ALA A 177 1.83 8.34 -16.89
C ALA A 177 1.59 6.89 -16.44
N LEU A 178 2.64 6.06 -16.43
CA LEU A 178 2.56 4.69 -15.93
C LEU A 178 2.20 4.64 -14.44
N LEU A 179 2.88 5.42 -13.59
CA LEU A 179 2.60 5.47 -12.16
C LEU A 179 1.16 5.92 -11.88
N LYS A 180 0.75 7.03 -12.50
CA LYS A 180 -0.62 7.55 -12.37
C LYS A 180 -1.66 6.52 -12.77
N TRP A 181 -1.41 5.78 -13.84
CA TRP A 181 -2.32 4.72 -14.29
C TRP A 181 -2.41 3.57 -13.30
N PHE A 182 -1.33 3.20 -12.60
CA PHE A 182 -1.40 2.20 -11.53
C PHE A 182 -2.20 2.70 -10.32
N ASP A 183 -2.18 4.00 -10.05
CA ASP A 183 -2.89 4.64 -8.94
C ASP A 183 -4.39 4.89 -9.20
N THR A 184 -4.86 4.75 -10.45
CA THR A 184 -6.27 5.07 -10.84
C THR A 184 -7.30 4.00 -10.49
#